data_AF-S7RNM0-F1
#
_entry.id   AF-S7RNM0-F1
#
_cell.length_a   1.000
_cell.length_b   1.000
_cell.length_c   1.000
_cell.angle_alpha   90.00
_cell.angle_beta   90.00
_cell.angle_gamma   90.00
#
_symmetry.space_group_name_H-M   'P 1'
#
loop_
_entity.id
_entity.type
_entity.pdbx_description
1 polymer ?
#
loop_
_entity_poly.entity_id
_entity_poly.type
_entity_poly.pdbx_seq_one_letter_code
_entity_poly.pdbx_strand_id
1 'polypeptide(L)'
;MVVVYILKAYSSLESQGLFPKLQVFFGPRDQPTLNSPCLPGTRQNAIDDVLKWFNSDKDEVLWLTGPLGSGKTALVSTIASAVRSCGRLGASVSFAYGDNIHPIKKDTTWFINTLTIELGLFDSRVGTAIIHAVESNPNYRMSSVHDQYEILVKAPLRKVQELGKE
;
A
#
# COMPACT_ATOMS: atom_id res chain seq x y z
N MET A 1 4.71 11.73 -12.90
CA MET A 1 4.26 10.32 -12.99
C MET A 1 3.94 9.87 -11.57
N VAL A 2 2.69 9.49 -11.28
CA VAL A 2 2.32 8.92 -9.98
C VAL A 2 2.12 7.44 -10.22
N VAL A 3 3.03 6.61 -9.70
CA VAL A 3 2.81 5.16 -9.66
C VAL A 3 2.07 4.88 -8.37
N VAL A 4 0.96 4.15 -8.47
CA VAL A 4 0.22 3.71 -7.30
C VAL A 4 0.16 2.19 -7.33
N TYR A 5 0.73 1.59 -6.30
CA TYR A 5 0.63 0.15 -6.08
C TYR A 5 -0.60 -0.09 -5.21
N ILE A 6 -1.63 -0.70 -5.80
CA ILE A 6 -2.84 -1.11 -5.10
C ILE A 6 -2.71 -2.61 -4.87
N LEU A 7 -2.47 -3.01 -3.62
CA LEU A 7 -2.48 -4.44 -3.27
C LEU A 7 -3.89 -4.89 -2.96
N LYS A 8 -4.36 -5.90 -3.69
CA LYS A 8 -5.62 -6.61 -3.41
C LYS A 8 -5.45 -7.36 -2.09
N ALA A 9 -6.47 -7.31 -1.25
CA ALA A 9 -6.56 -8.18 -0.08
C ALA A 9 -7.92 -8.86 -0.03
N TYR A 10 -7.91 -10.11 0.43
CA TYR A 10 -9.10 -10.92 0.64
C TYR A 10 -9.25 -11.18 2.15
N SER A 11 -10.43 -10.83 2.67
CA SER A 11 -10.84 -10.85 4.09
C SER A 11 -10.19 -9.78 4.98
N SER A 12 -11.05 -9.00 5.64
CA SER A 12 -10.71 -7.98 6.64
C SER A 12 -11.14 -8.50 8.02
N LEU A 13 -10.30 -8.35 9.03
CA LEU A 13 -10.68 -8.47 10.44
C LEU A 13 -10.07 -7.31 11.23
N GLU A 14 -10.85 -6.83 12.20
CA GLU A 14 -10.72 -5.55 12.92
C GLU A 14 -9.31 -5.26 13.47
N SER A 15 -8.92 -3.98 13.37
CA SER A 15 -7.66 -3.44 13.86
C SER A 15 -7.90 -2.51 15.05
N GLN A 16 -7.70 -3.02 16.28
CA GLN A 16 -7.62 -2.18 17.48
C GLN A 16 -6.27 -2.38 18.17
N GLY A 17 -5.51 -1.29 18.37
CA GLY A 17 -4.30 -1.25 19.23
C GLY A 17 -2.93 -1.36 18.54
N LEU A 18 -2.87 -1.65 17.24
CA LEU A 18 -1.61 -1.95 16.53
C LEU A 18 -0.91 -0.72 15.92
N PHE A 19 -1.69 0.32 15.61
CA PHE A 19 -1.21 1.51 14.92
C PHE A 19 -0.10 2.27 15.67
N PRO A 20 -0.21 2.52 17.00
CA PRO A 20 0.86 3.21 17.72
C PRO A 20 2.18 2.45 17.67
N LYS A 21 2.14 1.11 17.74
CA LYS A 21 3.34 0.27 17.73
C LYS A 21 4.06 0.32 16.38
N LEU A 22 3.33 0.24 15.28
CA LEU A 22 3.92 0.33 13.94
C LEU A 22 4.57 1.71 13.69
N GLN A 23 3.97 2.80 14.18
CA GLN A 23 4.56 4.13 14.05
C GLN A 23 5.88 4.31 14.80
N VAL A 24 6.05 3.65 15.95
CA VAL A 24 7.32 3.68 16.70
C VAL A 24 8.46 3.10 15.86
N PHE A 25 8.19 2.06 15.06
CA PHE A 25 9.22 1.42 14.24
C PHE A 25 9.48 2.13 12.91
N PHE A 26 8.44 2.62 12.24
CA PHE A 26 8.54 3.11 10.87
C PHE A 26 8.43 4.64 10.73
N GLY A 27 8.13 5.34 11.83
CA GLY A 27 7.86 6.77 11.82
C GLY A 27 6.44 7.12 11.36
N PRO A 28 6.12 8.41 11.22
CA PRO A 28 4.82 8.86 10.75
C PRO A 28 4.58 8.45 9.29
N ARG A 29 3.30 8.28 8.95
CA ARG A 29 2.86 8.05 7.56
C ARG A 29 3.00 9.32 6.74
N ASP A 30 4.19 9.58 6.20
CA ASP A 30 4.50 10.74 5.37
C ASP A 30 4.23 10.53 3.87
N GLN A 31 3.10 9.90 3.54
CA GLN A 31 2.69 9.70 2.14
C GLN A 31 1.84 10.88 1.64
N PRO A 32 2.05 11.37 0.40
CA PRO A 32 1.12 12.29 -0.23
C PRO A 32 -0.28 11.67 -0.29
N THR A 33 -1.24 12.31 0.37
CA THR A 33 -2.63 11.88 0.33
C THR A 33 -3.20 12.08 -1.07
N LEU A 34 -3.78 11.03 -1.67
CA LEU A 34 -4.54 11.14 -2.92
C LEU A 34 -5.89 11.83 -2.65
N ASN A 35 -5.87 13.14 -2.41
CA ASN A 35 -7.05 13.94 -2.05
C ASN A 35 -7.69 14.64 -3.25
N SER A 36 -7.42 14.19 -4.47
CA SER A 36 -7.98 14.78 -5.69
C SER A 36 -8.66 13.70 -6.51
N PRO A 37 -9.84 13.21 -6.09
CA PRO A 37 -10.60 12.22 -6.86
C PRO A 37 -11.13 12.83 -8.17
N CYS A 38 -11.55 11.97 -9.09
CA CYS A 38 -12.32 12.38 -10.26
C CYS A 38 -13.59 13.14 -9.82
N LEU A 39 -14.01 14.11 -10.64
CA LEU A 39 -15.28 14.79 -10.44
C LEU A 39 -16.44 13.78 -10.54
N PRO A 40 -17.49 13.93 -9.71
CA PRO A 40 -18.64 13.03 -9.75
C PRO A 40 -19.22 12.87 -11.17
N GLY A 41 -19.52 11.63 -11.56
CA GLY A 41 -20.09 11.31 -12.87
C GLY A 41 -19.11 11.38 -14.05
N THR A 42 -17.83 11.71 -13.83
CA THR A 42 -16.82 11.73 -14.89
C THR A 42 -16.03 10.43 -14.95
N ARG A 43 -15.56 10.04 -16.14
CA ARG A 43 -14.63 8.91 -16.35
C ARG A 43 -15.16 7.55 -15.87
N GLN A 44 -16.47 7.37 -15.81
CA GLN A 44 -17.11 6.15 -15.32
C GLN A 44 -16.61 4.90 -16.04
N ASN A 45 -16.51 4.93 -17.38
CA ASN A 45 -15.99 3.79 -18.13
C ASN A 45 -14.57 3.39 -17.68
N ALA A 46 -13.67 4.36 -17.48
CA ALA A 46 -12.31 4.08 -17.02
C ALA A 46 -12.28 3.59 -15.57
N ILE A 47 -13.17 4.11 -14.72
CA ILE A 47 -13.34 3.63 -13.34
C ILE A 47 -13.79 2.16 -13.35
N ASP A 48 -14.82 1.85 -14.13
CA ASP A 48 -15.39 0.51 -14.24
C ASP A 48 -14.37 -0.50 -14.76
N ASP A 49 -13.57 -0.12 -15.76
CA ASP A 49 -12.54 -1.00 -16.33
C ASP A 49 -11.42 -1.29 -15.32
N VAL A 50 -10.98 -0.29 -14.56
CA VAL A 50 -9.99 -0.49 -13.49
C VAL A 50 -10.58 -1.33 -12.35
N LEU A 51 -11.84 -1.14 -11.98
CA LEU A 51 -12.50 -1.97 -10.96
C LEU A 51 -12.68 -3.42 -11.43
N LYS A 52 -13.05 -3.65 -12.70
CA LYS A 52 -13.11 -4.99 -13.28
C LYS A 52 -11.74 -5.66 -13.23
N TRP A 53 -10.68 -4.96 -13.61
CA TRP A 53 -9.31 -5.46 -13.46
C TRP A 53 -8.95 -5.73 -11.98
N PHE A 54 -9.33 -4.85 -11.07
CA PHE A 54 -9.10 -5.04 -9.64
C PHE A 54 -9.85 -6.27 -9.09
N ASN A 55 -10.98 -6.63 -9.68
CA ASN A 55 -11.77 -7.79 -9.30
C ASN A 55 -11.38 -9.08 -10.03
N SER A 56 -10.44 -9.04 -10.98
CA SER A 56 -9.97 -10.27 -11.63
C SER A 56 -9.12 -11.10 -10.66
N ASP A 57 -9.13 -12.42 -10.83
CA ASP A 57 -8.31 -13.36 -10.03
C ASP A 57 -6.84 -13.41 -10.45
N LYS A 58 -6.38 -12.42 -11.22
CA LYS A 58 -5.02 -12.39 -11.73
C LYS A 58 -4.15 -11.44 -10.88
N ASP A 59 -2.97 -11.94 -10.51
CA ASP A 59 -1.87 -11.17 -9.94
C ASP A 59 -1.19 -10.34 -11.04
N GLU A 60 -1.92 -9.37 -11.58
CA GLU A 60 -1.44 -8.49 -12.64
C GLU A 60 -1.02 -7.13 -12.08
N VAL A 61 -0.14 -6.45 -12.82
CA VAL A 61 0.18 -5.02 -12.60
C VAL A 61 -0.55 -4.22 -13.66
N LEU A 62 -1.38 -3.25 -13.25
CA LEU A 62 -2.02 -2.33 -14.18
C LEU A 62 -1.15 -1.12 -14.44
N TRP A 63 -0.78 -0.92 -15.71
CA TRP A 63 -0.02 0.23 -16.16
C TRP A 63 -0.92 1.29 -16.79
N LEU A 64 -1.20 2.38 -16.07
CA LEU A 64 -2.03 3.49 -16.55
C LEU A 64 -1.19 4.55 -17.27
N THR A 65 -1.37 4.69 -18.59
CA THR A 65 -0.68 5.68 -19.43
C THR A 65 -1.61 6.78 -19.93
N GLY A 66 -1.03 7.90 -20.34
CA GLY A 66 -1.77 8.99 -20.97
C GLY A 66 -1.06 10.34 -20.84
N PRO A 67 -1.56 11.40 -21.49
CA PRO A 67 -0.94 12.72 -21.50
C PRO A 67 -0.73 13.32 -20.11
N LEU A 68 0.21 14.26 -19.97
CA LEU A 68 0.31 15.05 -18.74
C LEU A 68 -1.02 15.80 -18.50
N GLY A 69 -1.43 15.95 -17.24
CA GLY A 69 -2.70 16.60 -16.90
C GLY A 69 -3.94 15.75 -17.22
N SER A 70 -3.80 14.56 -17.80
CA SER A 70 -4.94 13.69 -18.11
C SER A 70 -5.62 13.08 -16.89
N GLY A 71 -5.38 13.55 -15.67
CA GLY A 71 -6.10 13.13 -14.47
C GLY A 71 -5.90 11.67 -14.03
N LYS A 72 -4.80 11.01 -14.42
CA LYS A 72 -4.50 9.62 -14.00
C LYS A 72 -4.47 9.47 -12.47
N THR A 73 -3.81 10.40 -11.79
CA THR A 73 -3.78 10.44 -10.32
C THR A 73 -5.19 10.55 -9.74
N ALA A 74 -6.07 11.32 -10.38
CA ALA A 74 -7.45 11.46 -9.94
C ALA A 74 -8.26 10.18 -10.12
N LEU A 75 -8.05 9.46 -11.23
CA LEU A 75 -8.65 8.14 -11.46
C LEU A 75 -8.23 7.16 -10.36
N VAL A 76 -6.93 7.10 -10.08
CA VAL A 76 -6.42 6.20 -9.03
C VAL A 76 -6.90 6.61 -7.64
N SER A 77 -7.02 7.91 -7.35
CA SER A 77 -7.57 8.41 -6.08
C SER A 77 -8.99 7.91 -5.88
N THR A 78 -9.84 8.04 -6.90
CA THR A 78 -11.21 7.54 -6.88
C THR A 78 -11.26 6.02 -6.64
N ILE A 79 -10.45 5.25 -7.36
CA ILE A 79 -10.41 3.78 -7.23
C ILE A 79 -9.93 3.39 -5.83
N ALA A 80 -8.82 3.95 -5.36
CA ALA A 80 -8.26 3.64 -4.05
C ALA A 80 -9.23 3.98 -2.92
N SER A 81 -9.99 5.08 -3.06
CA SER A 81 -11.05 5.42 -2.11
C SER A 81 -12.17 4.37 -2.13
N ALA A 82 -12.66 4.00 -3.30
CA ALA A 82 -13.74 3.02 -3.47
C ALA A 82 -13.37 1.62 -2.94
N VAL A 83 -12.17 1.13 -3.24
CA VAL A 83 -11.74 -0.19 -2.74
C VAL A 83 -11.38 -0.18 -1.25
N ARG A 84 -10.96 0.98 -0.71
CA ARG A 84 -10.76 1.16 0.73
C ARG A 84 -12.06 1.15 1.50
N SER A 85 -13.09 1.86 1.01
CA SER A 85 -14.42 1.85 1.66
C SER A 85 -15.06 0.46 1.67
N CYS A 86 -14.70 -0.40 0.71
CA CYS A 86 -15.12 -1.80 0.68
C CYS A 86 -14.24 -2.74 1.52
N GLY A 87 -13.21 -2.24 2.23
CA GLY A 87 -12.31 -3.07 3.02
C GLY A 87 -11.43 -4.02 2.19
N ARG A 88 -11.13 -3.68 0.93
CA ARG A 88 -10.39 -4.54 -0.02
C ARG A 88 -9.03 -3.99 -0.43
N LEU A 89 -8.68 -2.80 0.05
CA LEU A 89 -7.40 -2.16 -0.24
C LEU A 89 -6.35 -2.49 0.82
N GLY A 90 -5.50 -3.48 0.53
CA GLY A 90 -4.41 -3.87 1.42
C GLY A 90 -3.39 -2.76 1.64
N ALA A 91 -2.96 -2.10 0.56
CA ALA A 91 -2.06 -0.96 0.63
C ALA A 91 -2.18 -0.06 -0.59
N SER A 92 -1.89 1.23 -0.40
CA SER A 92 -1.69 2.18 -1.50
C SER A 92 -0.47 3.04 -1.25
N VAL A 93 0.56 2.91 -2.07
CA VAL A 93 1.76 3.78 -2.01
C VAL A 93 1.78 4.72 -3.20
N SER A 94 2.19 5.97 -3.03
CA SER A 94 2.14 6.99 -4.09
C SER A 94 3.41 7.82 -4.14
N PHE A 95 4.01 7.86 -5.32
CA PHE A 95 5.22 8.64 -5.57
C PHE A 95 4.83 10.01 -6.12
N ALA A 96 5.25 11.08 -5.44
CA ALA A 96 5.25 12.40 -6.02
C ALA A 96 6.46 12.54 -6.95
N TYR A 97 6.35 13.38 -8.00
CA TYR A 97 7.46 13.74 -8.88
C TYR A 97 7.57 15.27 -8.95
N GLY A 98 8.75 15.85 -8.67
CA GLY A 98 9.00 17.30 -8.66
C GLY A 98 10.24 17.71 -7.83
N ASP A 99 10.69 18.96 -7.97
CA ASP A 99 11.95 19.48 -7.40
C ASP A 99 11.92 19.71 -5.86
N ASN A 100 10.73 19.72 -5.26
CA ASN A 100 10.53 19.88 -3.80
C ASN A 100 10.37 18.55 -3.05
N ILE A 101 10.89 17.46 -3.61
CA ILE A 101 10.83 16.15 -2.97
C ILE A 101 11.98 16.03 -1.99
N HIS A 102 11.67 15.94 -0.70
CA HIS A 102 12.64 15.53 0.32
C HIS A 102 13.35 14.24 -0.15
N PRO A 103 14.70 14.18 -0.14
CA PRO A 103 15.47 13.08 -0.68
C PRO A 103 15.07 11.70 -0.13
N ILE A 104 14.52 11.64 1.08
CA ILE A 104 13.92 10.45 1.72
C ILE A 104 12.84 9.78 0.86
N LYS A 105 12.07 10.55 0.05
CA LYS A 105 10.97 10.02 -0.77
C LYS A 105 11.43 9.38 -2.10
N LYS A 106 12.74 9.31 -2.35
CA LYS A 106 13.35 8.52 -3.43
C LYS A 106 13.97 7.20 -2.94
N ASP A 107 13.93 6.93 -1.63
CA ASP A 107 14.53 5.76 -1.02
C ASP A 107 13.57 4.56 -1.09
N THR A 108 14.04 3.43 -1.62
CA THR A 108 13.26 2.18 -1.64
C THR A 108 12.92 1.70 -0.22
N THR A 109 13.73 2.05 0.77
CA THR A 109 13.45 1.83 2.20
C THR A 109 12.17 2.56 2.63
N TRP A 110 11.97 3.81 2.19
CA TRP A 110 10.74 4.55 2.47
C TRP A 110 9.51 3.85 1.86
N PHE A 111 9.64 3.33 0.63
CA PHE A 111 8.57 2.57 -0.01
C PHE A 111 8.21 1.32 0.79
N ILE A 112 9.21 0.54 1.22
CA ILE A 112 9.00 -0.68 2.01
C ILE A 112 8.34 -0.34 3.36
N ASN A 113 8.83 0.68 4.06
CA ASN A 113 8.26 1.10 5.34
C ASN A 113 6.81 1.57 5.20
N THR A 114 6.52 2.37 4.17
CA THR A 114 5.16 2.85 3.88
C THR A 114 4.23 1.67 3.59
N LEU A 115 4.68 0.76 2.72
CA LEU A 115 3.94 -0.46 2.39
C LEU A 115 3.67 -1.33 3.64
N THR A 116 4.66 -1.49 4.49
CA THR A 116 4.59 -2.26 5.74
C THR A 116 3.55 -1.66 6.69
N ILE A 117 3.55 -0.34 6.86
CA ILE A 117 2.54 0.35 7.69
C ILE A 117 1.14 0.16 7.10
N GLU A 118 0.95 0.38 5.79
CA GLU A 118 -0.36 0.21 5.14
C GLU A 118 -0.94 -1.19 5.37
N LEU A 119 -0.13 -2.22 5.14
CA LEU A 119 -0.55 -3.62 5.27
C LEU A 119 -0.87 -3.98 6.72
N GLY A 120 -0.05 -3.55 7.67
CA GLY A 120 -0.28 -3.82 9.09
C GLY A 120 -1.50 -3.06 9.65
N LEU A 121 -1.88 -1.94 9.05
CA LEU A 121 -3.11 -1.23 9.37
C LEU A 121 -4.35 -1.87 8.78
N PHE A 122 -4.20 -2.46 7.61
CA PHE A 122 -5.27 -3.12 6.90
C PHE A 122 -5.68 -4.44 7.58
N ASP A 123 -4.72 -5.26 8.00
CA ASP A 123 -4.97 -6.54 8.68
C ASP A 123 -4.13 -6.64 9.95
N SER A 124 -4.79 -6.78 11.10
CA SER A 124 -4.14 -6.85 12.41
C SER A 124 -3.26 -8.08 12.58
N ARG A 125 -3.56 -9.19 11.90
CA ARG A 125 -2.71 -10.39 11.87
C ARG A 125 -1.39 -10.09 11.17
N VAL A 126 -1.45 -9.35 10.06
CA VAL A 126 -0.26 -8.93 9.30
C VAL A 126 0.56 -7.96 10.15
N GLY A 127 -0.06 -6.96 10.76
CA GLY A 127 0.68 -6.03 11.62
C GLY A 127 1.32 -6.71 12.85
N THR A 128 0.69 -7.75 13.40
CA THR A 128 1.26 -8.53 14.51
C THR A 128 2.49 -9.31 14.03
N ALA A 129 2.40 -9.94 12.85
CA ALA A 129 3.53 -10.64 12.24
C ALA A 129 4.68 -9.67 11.92
N ILE A 130 4.39 -8.44 11.47
CA ILE A 130 5.38 -7.38 11.24
C ILE A 130 6.09 -7.01 12.55
N ILE A 131 5.35 -6.77 13.64
CA ILE A 131 5.95 -6.41 14.93
C ILE A 131 6.90 -7.52 15.40
N HIS A 132 6.47 -8.78 15.34
CA HIS A 132 7.32 -9.90 15.69
C HIS A 132 8.57 -9.99 14.80
N ALA A 133 8.44 -9.73 13.50
CA ALA A 133 9.57 -9.71 12.58
C ALA A 133 10.59 -8.62 12.94
N VAL A 134 10.12 -7.42 13.31
CA VAL A 134 11.00 -6.32 13.76
C VAL A 134 11.69 -6.66 15.08
N GLU A 135 10.95 -7.19 16.06
CA GLU A 135 11.49 -7.59 17.37
C GLU A 135 12.56 -8.69 17.23
N SER A 136 12.35 -9.63 16.29
CA SER A 136 13.29 -10.72 16.02
C SER A 136 14.52 -10.30 15.21
N ASN A 137 14.47 -9.15 14.53
CA ASN A 137 15.52 -8.69 13.61
C ASN A 137 15.94 -7.25 13.93
N PRO A 138 16.59 -6.96 15.07
CA PRO A 138 16.88 -5.60 15.51
C PRO A 138 17.73 -4.77 14.52
N ASN A 139 18.52 -5.44 13.67
CA ASN A 139 19.38 -4.80 12.67
C ASN A 139 18.76 -4.71 11.26
N TYR A 140 17.47 -4.97 11.09
CA TYR A 140 16.82 -4.95 9.77
C TYR A 140 17.00 -3.61 9.02
N ARG A 141 17.13 -2.49 9.74
CA ARG A 141 17.36 -1.18 9.11
C ARG A 141 18.72 -1.06 8.41
N MET A 142 19.69 -1.90 8.79
CA MET A 142 21.03 -1.94 8.20
C MET A 142 21.16 -2.98 7.09
N SER A 143 20.14 -3.83 6.89
CA SER A 143 20.16 -4.84 5.84
C SER A 143 19.88 -4.25 4.47
N SER A 144 20.10 -5.04 3.42
CA SER A 144 19.77 -4.62 2.06
C SER A 144 18.27 -4.34 1.93
N VAL A 145 17.89 -3.53 0.93
CA VAL A 145 16.49 -3.26 0.57
C VAL A 145 15.71 -4.55 0.31
N HIS A 146 16.36 -5.54 -0.32
CA HIS A 146 15.76 -6.83 -0.57
C HIS A 146 15.44 -7.56 0.75
N ASP A 147 16.40 -7.61 1.67
CA ASP A 147 16.20 -8.25 2.98
C ASP A 147 15.12 -7.53 3.80
N GLN A 148 15.07 -6.20 3.74
CA GLN A 148 14.01 -5.43 4.40
C GLN A 148 12.63 -5.80 3.84
N TYR A 149 12.50 -5.94 2.52
CA TYR A 149 11.25 -6.38 1.89
C TYR A 149 10.88 -7.82 2.30
N GLU A 150 11.84 -8.73 2.31
CA GLU A 150 11.60 -10.13 2.72
C GLU A 150 11.14 -10.21 4.18
N ILE A 151 11.83 -9.50 5.08
CA ILE A 151 11.57 -9.50 6.54
C ILE A 151 10.25 -8.79 6.87
N LEU A 152 9.99 -7.63 6.28
CA LEU A 152 8.90 -6.74 6.71
C LEU A 152 7.60 -6.93 5.93
N VAL A 153 7.66 -7.44 4.70
CA VAL A 153 6.47 -7.54 3.84
C VAL A 153 6.18 -8.99 3.51
N LYS A 154 7.11 -9.69 2.87
CA LYS A 154 6.82 -11.00 2.27
C LYS A 154 6.65 -12.10 3.32
N ALA A 155 7.55 -12.19 4.30
CA ALA A 155 7.46 -13.21 5.35
C ALA A 155 6.21 -13.02 6.23
N PRO A 156 5.86 -11.81 6.70
CA PRO A 156 4.61 -11.56 7.43
C PRO A 156 3.36 -11.94 6.63
N LEU A 157 3.28 -11.57 5.35
CA LEU A 157 2.13 -11.92 4.50
C LEU A 157 1.98 -13.43 4.31
N ARG A 158 3.09 -14.15 4.08
CA ARG A 158 3.07 -15.63 3.97
C ARG A 158 2.59 -16.28 5.26
N LYS A 159 3.07 -15.81 6.41
CA LYS A 159 2.68 -16.32 7.72
C LYS A 159 1.17 -16.23 7.93
N VAL A 160 0.55 -15.12 7.55
CA VAL A 160 -0.90 -14.92 7.68
C VAL A 160 -1.69 -15.73 6.65
N GLN A 161 -1.16 -15.91 5.44
CA GLN A 161 -1.79 -16.78 4.42
C GLN A 161 -1.81 -18.26 4.84
N GLU A 162 -0.79 -18.72 5.58
CA GLU A 162 -0.75 -20.06 6.15
C GLU A 162 -1.79 -20.21 7.28
N LEU A 163 -1.89 -19.22 8.17
CA LEU A 163 -2.86 -19.21 9.28
C LEU A 163 -4.33 -19.13 8.83
N GLY A 164 -4.60 -18.65 7.62
CA GLY A 164 -5.96 -18.58 7.05
C GLY A 164 -6.43 -19.85 6.34
N LYS A 165 -5.61 -20.91 6.32
CA LYS A 165 -5.90 -22.21 5.68
C LYS A 165 -6.15 -23.34 6.68
N GLU A 166 -6.02 -23.07 7.98
CA GLU A 166 -6.34 -23.97 9.09
C GLU A 166 -7.80 -23.81 9.52
#